data_AF-A0A4V1KI13-F1
#
_entry.id   AF-A0A4V1KI13-F1
#
_cell.length_a   1.000
_cell.length_b   1.000
_cell.length_c   1.000
_cell.angle_alpha   90.00
_cell.angle_beta   90.00
_cell.angle_gamma   90.00
#
_symmetry.space_group_name_H-M   'P 1'
#
loop_
_entity.id
_entity.type
_entity.pdbx_description
1 polymer ?
#
loop_
_entity_poly.entity_id
_entity_poly.type
_entity_poly.pdbx_seq_one_letter_code
_entity_poly.pdbx_strand_id
1 'polypeptide(L)'
;MITTNKAHCSQKEIPLIFVHKGNTPYLSYALMHAYFFNKEADIFLLGDKSNCNVPYATHNFIDQYSASAKKFEKVYEHLSSNHYEYELLCLQRWFIINEFIKEKQIEHFLCLDSDVLLYCNVKDVFSDFLSCDFTICGGYTPNVTLFSNKSLEKFCGYLMDLYTNPVYLTRLRKCYRDFVDSQTPGGICDMTAFYHYQTDVSVNIKELSDIQNDYYFDANINESDGFETENGLKKIYWLNNIPYGKTEKEGTLIRFCALHFQGTSKRQIKDYLLNKRLQRPHWICLKVKSFFRRRKDRP
;
A
#
# COMPACT_ATOMS: atom_id res chain seq x y z
N MET A 1 -3.74 -40.79 -27.71
CA MET A 1 -2.71 -39.76 -27.53
C MET A 1 -3.26 -38.45 -28.08
N ILE A 2 -3.76 -37.56 -27.21
CA ILE A 2 -3.87 -36.13 -27.51
C ILE A 2 -3.56 -35.43 -26.20
N THR A 3 -2.28 -35.14 -25.99
CA THR A 3 -1.79 -34.25 -24.93
C THR A 3 -2.05 -32.83 -25.37
N THR A 4 -3.09 -32.20 -24.84
CA THR A 4 -3.28 -30.76 -24.94
C THR A 4 -2.29 -30.09 -24.00
N ASN A 5 -1.15 -29.66 -24.57
CA ASN A 5 -0.29 -28.66 -23.95
C ASN A 5 -1.11 -27.39 -23.75
N LYS A 6 -1.58 -27.18 -22.51
CA LYS A 6 -1.93 -25.83 -22.06
C LYS A 6 -0.62 -25.05 -22.07
N ALA A 7 -0.47 -24.16 -23.04
CA ALA A 7 0.50 -23.10 -22.97
C ALA A 7 0.29 -22.37 -21.64
N HIS A 8 1.24 -22.50 -20.72
CA HIS A 8 1.38 -21.57 -19.62
C HIS A 8 1.67 -20.20 -20.26
N CYS A 9 0.61 -19.42 -20.48
CA CYS A 9 0.78 -17.98 -20.66
C CYS A 9 1.38 -17.51 -19.32
N SER A 10 2.69 -17.25 -19.30
CA SER A 10 3.38 -16.75 -18.12
C SER A 10 2.82 -15.37 -17.82
N GLN A 11 1.80 -15.31 -16.97
CA GLN A 11 1.25 -14.06 -16.48
C GLN A 11 2.40 -13.33 -15.78
N LYS A 12 2.80 -12.18 -16.34
CA LYS A 12 3.95 -11.38 -15.92
C LYS A 12 3.78 -11.05 -14.43
N GLU A 13 4.84 -11.21 -13.64
CA GLU A 13 4.85 -10.84 -12.22
C GLU A 13 4.43 -9.36 -12.07
N ILE A 14 3.75 -9.03 -10.95
CA ILE A 14 3.33 -7.66 -10.66
C ILE A 14 4.53 -6.92 -10.06
N PRO A 15 5.10 -5.90 -10.72
CA PRO A 15 6.23 -5.16 -10.18
C PRO A 15 5.88 -4.41 -8.90
N LEU A 16 6.85 -4.28 -8.01
CA LEU A 16 6.75 -3.50 -6.78
C LEU A 16 7.47 -2.18 -6.97
N ILE A 17 6.82 -1.07 -6.62
CA ILE A 17 7.39 0.27 -6.74
C ILE A 17 7.39 0.95 -5.37
N PHE A 18 8.57 1.42 -4.97
CA PHE A 18 8.78 2.26 -3.79
C PHE A 18 9.23 3.65 -4.23
N VAL A 19 8.73 4.69 -3.57
CA VAL A 19 9.24 6.07 -3.73
C VAL A 19 9.79 6.53 -2.38
N HIS A 20 11.09 6.85 -2.31
CA HIS A 20 11.71 7.24 -1.05
C HIS A 20 12.91 8.17 -1.24
N LYS A 21 12.96 9.26 -0.48
CA LYS A 21 14.13 10.14 -0.36
C LYS A 21 14.82 9.93 0.98
N GLY A 22 16.15 10.06 1.01
CA GLY A 22 16.95 9.76 2.19
C GLY A 22 17.33 8.28 2.31
N ASN A 23 18.29 8.00 3.18
CA ASN A 23 18.76 6.64 3.47
C ASN A 23 18.44 6.27 4.91
N THR A 24 17.20 5.82 5.12
CA THR A 24 16.74 5.35 6.42
C THR A 24 16.97 3.84 6.56
N PRO A 25 17.33 3.32 7.74
CA PRO A 25 17.57 1.88 7.91
C PRO A 25 16.35 1.01 7.54
N TYR A 26 15.14 1.52 7.80
CA TYR A 26 13.91 0.77 7.54
C TYR A 26 13.63 0.54 6.05
N LEU A 27 14.11 1.42 5.16
CA LEU A 27 13.98 1.24 3.71
C LEU A 27 14.62 -0.09 3.28
N SER A 28 15.84 -0.35 3.76
CA SER A 28 16.54 -1.60 3.44
C SER A 28 15.80 -2.84 3.98
N TYR A 29 15.16 -2.71 5.13
CA TYR A 29 14.35 -3.78 5.71
C TYR A 29 13.10 -4.08 4.88
N ALA A 30 12.35 -3.05 4.49
CA ALA A 30 11.16 -3.18 3.66
C ALA A 30 11.50 -3.81 2.29
N LEU A 31 12.54 -3.33 1.61
CA LEU A 31 12.98 -3.85 0.31
C LEU A 31 13.46 -5.31 0.40
N MET A 32 14.28 -5.64 1.41
CA MET A 32 14.72 -7.01 1.66
C MET A 32 13.52 -7.93 1.88
N HIS A 33 12.53 -7.48 2.65
CA HIS A 33 11.36 -8.28 3.00
C HIS A 33 10.43 -8.48 1.80
N ALA A 34 10.19 -7.42 1.02
CA ALA A 34 9.45 -7.48 -0.24
C ALA A 34 10.11 -8.47 -1.22
N TYR A 35 11.43 -8.37 -1.41
CA TYR A 35 12.20 -9.31 -2.24
C TYR A 35 12.10 -10.75 -1.76
N PHE A 36 12.13 -11.00 -0.45
CA PHE A 36 12.06 -12.36 0.07
C PHE A 36 10.74 -13.06 -0.32
N PHE A 37 9.62 -12.35 -0.24
CA PHE A 37 8.29 -12.88 -0.59
C PHE A 37 8.00 -12.83 -2.10
N ASN A 38 8.72 -12.00 -2.87
CA ASN A 38 8.43 -11.70 -4.27
C ASN A 38 9.69 -11.79 -5.14
N LYS A 39 10.46 -12.87 -5.02
CA LYS A 39 11.76 -13.03 -5.70
C LYS A 39 11.72 -12.95 -7.22
N GLU A 40 10.55 -13.25 -7.80
CA GLU A 40 10.34 -13.26 -9.25
C GLU A 40 9.85 -11.89 -9.76
N ALA A 41 9.38 -11.01 -8.87
CA ALA A 41 8.89 -9.69 -9.25
C ALA A 41 10.04 -8.70 -9.41
N ASP A 42 9.91 -7.81 -10.38
CA ASP A 42 10.74 -6.62 -10.46
C ASP A 42 10.43 -5.69 -9.27
N ILE A 43 11.47 -5.27 -8.55
CA ILE A 43 11.34 -4.31 -7.45
C ILE A 43 12.09 -3.06 -7.83
N PHE A 44 11.38 -1.94 -7.89
CA PHE A 44 11.92 -0.63 -8.25
C PHE A 44 11.94 0.29 -7.04
N LEU A 45 13.05 0.99 -6.86
CA LEU A 45 13.17 2.10 -5.92
C LEU A 45 13.35 3.39 -6.72
N LEU A 46 12.32 4.24 -6.73
CA LEU A 46 12.43 5.62 -7.18
C LEU A 46 12.97 6.43 -6.00
N GLY A 47 14.26 6.75 -6.04
CA GLY A 47 14.93 7.42 -4.94
C GLY A 47 15.90 8.53 -5.34
N ASP A 48 16.76 8.91 -4.40
CA ASP A 48 17.77 9.93 -4.58
C ASP A 48 19.19 9.35 -4.44
N LYS A 49 20.21 10.21 -4.49
CA LYS A 49 21.61 9.78 -4.38
C LYS A 49 21.94 9.11 -3.05
N SER A 50 21.22 9.43 -1.97
CA SER A 50 21.54 8.88 -0.65
C SER A 50 21.20 7.39 -0.55
N ASN A 51 20.25 6.91 -1.35
CA ASN A 51 19.76 5.53 -1.32
C ASN A 51 20.00 4.74 -2.63
N CYS A 52 20.85 5.24 -3.52
CA CYS A 52 21.14 4.58 -4.81
C CYS A 52 21.88 3.24 -4.72
N ASN A 53 22.48 2.94 -3.57
CA ASN A 53 23.21 1.68 -3.34
C ASN A 53 22.43 0.69 -2.47
N VAL A 54 21.15 0.95 -2.18
CA VAL A 54 20.34 0.04 -1.37
C VAL A 54 20.08 -1.26 -2.15
N PRO A 55 20.36 -2.44 -1.58
CA PRO A 55 20.16 -3.72 -2.26
C PRO A 55 18.66 -4.06 -2.44
N TYR A 56 18.40 -5.15 -3.16
CA TYR A 56 17.08 -5.77 -3.35
C TYR A 56 16.09 -5.00 -4.24
N ALA A 57 16.50 -3.88 -4.83
CA ALA A 57 15.71 -3.13 -5.81
C ALA A 57 16.58 -2.56 -6.93
N THR A 58 16.00 -2.40 -8.10
CA THR A 58 16.56 -1.59 -9.19
C THR A 58 16.29 -0.12 -8.90
N HIS A 59 17.35 0.62 -8.57
CA HIS A 59 17.25 2.05 -8.28
C HIS A 59 17.07 2.88 -9.55
N ASN A 60 16.22 3.89 -9.45
CA ASN A 60 15.97 4.90 -10.48
C ASN A 60 15.90 6.27 -9.79
N PHE A 61 16.52 7.29 -10.38
CA PHE A 61 16.52 8.63 -9.79
C PHE A 61 15.15 9.30 -9.97
N ILE A 62 14.52 9.73 -8.87
CA ILE A 62 13.23 10.44 -8.88
C ILE A 62 13.24 11.63 -9.84
N ASP A 63 14.34 12.38 -9.89
CA ASP A 63 14.43 13.61 -10.68
C ASP A 63 14.24 13.38 -12.18
N GLN A 64 14.52 12.17 -12.68
CA GLN A 64 14.30 11.77 -14.07
C GLN A 64 12.81 11.74 -14.45
N TYR A 65 11.92 11.58 -13.47
CA TYR A 65 10.48 11.39 -13.64
C TYR A 65 9.67 12.50 -12.93
N SER A 66 10.25 13.70 -12.79
CA SER A 66 9.71 14.78 -11.95
C SER A 66 8.96 15.88 -12.71
N ALA A 67 8.76 15.76 -14.02
CA ALA A 67 8.30 16.89 -14.83
C ALA A 67 6.86 17.32 -14.47
N SER A 68 5.95 16.36 -14.32
CA SER A 68 4.55 16.58 -13.93
C SER A 68 4.42 16.90 -12.45
N ALA A 69 5.26 16.31 -11.60
CA ALA A 69 5.36 16.68 -10.19
C ALA A 69 5.71 18.16 -10.00
N LYS A 70 6.66 18.69 -10.79
CA LYS A 70 7.02 20.11 -10.82
C LYS A 70 5.94 21.02 -11.39
N LYS A 71 5.06 20.51 -12.26
CA LYS A 71 3.86 21.25 -12.70
C LYS A 71 2.84 21.35 -11.58
N PHE A 72 2.61 20.24 -10.87
CA PHE A 72 1.71 20.20 -9.72
C PHE A 72 2.16 21.14 -8.59
N GLU A 73 3.46 21.19 -8.30
CA GLU A 73 4.03 22.11 -7.31
C GLU A 73 3.62 23.58 -7.51
N LYS A 74 3.44 24.02 -8.76
CA LYS A 74 3.06 25.41 -9.08
C LYS A 74 1.63 25.76 -8.70
N VAL A 75 0.76 24.76 -8.57
CA VAL A 75 -0.66 24.94 -8.19
C VAL A 75 -0.93 24.45 -6.76
N TYR A 76 0.05 23.82 -6.13
CA TYR A 76 -0.09 23.25 -4.81
C TYR A 76 -0.31 24.35 -3.75
N GLU A 77 -1.41 24.24 -3.03
CA GLU A 77 -1.70 25.05 -1.85
C GLU A 77 -1.48 24.21 -0.60
N HIS A 78 -0.58 24.67 0.28
CA HIS A 78 -0.24 23.91 1.46
C HIS A 78 -1.32 24.05 2.54
N LEU A 79 -2.13 23.00 2.66
CA LEU A 79 -3.29 22.92 3.54
C LEU A 79 -3.12 21.78 4.56
N SER A 80 -1.94 21.66 5.17
CA SER A 80 -1.59 20.60 6.12
C SER A 80 -0.72 21.16 7.24
N SER A 81 -0.78 20.57 8.43
CA SER A 81 0.16 20.87 9.51
C SER A 81 1.51 20.15 9.35
N ASN A 82 1.64 19.22 8.41
CA ASN A 82 2.92 18.59 8.06
C ASN A 82 3.86 19.59 7.42
N HIS A 83 5.17 19.30 7.40
CA HIS A 83 6.12 20.16 6.70
C HIS A 83 5.81 20.20 5.19
N TYR A 84 5.89 21.40 4.59
CA TYR A 84 5.60 21.65 3.17
C TYR A 84 6.20 20.60 2.23
N GLU A 85 7.52 20.39 2.33
CA GLU A 85 8.25 19.48 1.44
C GLU A 85 7.83 18.02 1.61
N TYR A 86 7.46 17.61 2.83
CA TYR A 86 7.02 16.25 3.11
C TYR A 86 5.65 16.00 2.46
N GLU A 87 4.69 16.88 2.71
CA GLU A 87 3.33 16.74 2.18
C GLU A 87 3.30 16.86 0.66
N LEU A 88 4.05 17.81 0.10
CA LEU A 88 4.20 17.96 -1.34
C LEU A 88 4.78 16.68 -1.97
N LEU A 89 5.79 16.06 -1.35
CA LEU A 89 6.36 14.81 -1.87
C LEU A 89 5.35 13.65 -1.84
N CYS A 90 4.52 13.54 -0.79
CA CYS A 90 3.45 12.54 -0.70
C CYS A 90 2.45 12.64 -1.85
N LEU A 91 2.18 13.86 -2.34
CA LEU A 91 1.32 14.09 -3.49
C LEU A 91 2.08 13.90 -4.82
N GLN A 92 3.30 14.43 -4.91
CA GLN A 92 4.14 14.37 -6.10
C GLN A 92 4.51 12.94 -6.50
N ARG A 93 4.63 12.02 -5.54
CA ARG A 93 5.01 10.62 -5.79
C ARG A 93 4.14 9.96 -6.86
N TRP A 94 2.86 10.27 -6.92
CA TRP A 94 1.93 9.69 -7.89
C TRP A 94 2.24 10.15 -9.31
N PHE A 95 2.57 11.43 -9.50
CA PHE A 95 3.03 11.94 -10.80
C PHE A 95 4.37 11.33 -11.21
N ILE A 96 5.29 11.13 -10.25
CA ILE A 96 6.59 10.52 -10.48
C ILE A 96 6.44 9.07 -10.94
N ILE A 97 5.63 8.29 -10.23
CA ILE A 97 5.33 6.90 -10.60
C ILE A 97 4.69 6.88 -11.99
N ASN A 98 3.75 7.78 -12.29
CA ASN A 98 3.07 7.83 -13.58
C ASN A 98 4.02 8.05 -14.76
N GLU A 99 5.02 8.93 -14.61
CA GLU A 99 6.06 9.11 -15.64
C GLU A 99 6.95 7.87 -15.77
N PHE A 100 7.37 7.29 -14.64
CA PHE A 100 8.19 6.07 -14.62
C PHE A 100 7.52 4.89 -15.31
N ILE A 101 6.27 4.56 -14.96
CA ILE A 101 5.58 3.40 -15.52
C ILE A 101 5.26 3.58 -17.00
N LYS A 102 5.05 4.82 -17.46
CA LYS A 102 4.88 5.14 -18.89
C LYS A 102 6.16 4.87 -19.67
N GLU A 103 7.31 5.29 -19.16
CA GLU A 103 8.61 5.02 -19.79
C GLU A 103 8.90 3.51 -19.82
N LYS A 104 8.67 2.80 -18.71
CA LYS A 104 8.92 1.35 -18.59
C LYS A 104 7.84 0.46 -19.22
N GLN A 105 6.76 1.05 -19.74
CA GLN A 105 5.59 0.33 -20.27
C GLN A 105 5.02 -0.69 -19.27
N ILE A 106 4.95 -0.30 -17.99
CA ILE A 106 4.38 -1.11 -16.92
C ILE A 106 2.86 -0.89 -16.92
N GLU A 107 2.09 -1.97 -17.10
CA GLU A 107 0.63 -1.90 -17.15
C GLU A 107 0.00 -1.96 -15.77
N HIS A 108 0.47 -2.86 -14.90
CA HIS A 108 0.00 -3.03 -13.53
C HIS A 108 1.18 -3.10 -12.59
N PHE A 109 1.06 -2.52 -11.40
CA PHE A 109 2.12 -2.51 -10.38
C PHE A 109 1.53 -2.31 -8.99
N LEU A 110 2.26 -2.75 -7.97
CA LEU A 110 1.94 -2.48 -6.57
C LEU A 110 2.85 -1.38 -6.05
N CYS A 111 2.27 -0.24 -5.65
CA CYS A 111 2.96 0.78 -4.88
C CYS A 111 2.98 0.39 -3.41
N LEU A 112 4.14 0.50 -2.78
CA LEU A 112 4.34 0.22 -1.36
C LEU A 112 5.00 1.40 -0.68
N ASP A 113 4.48 1.76 0.49
CA ASP A 113 5.18 2.68 1.37
C ASP A 113 6.47 2.03 1.90
N SER A 114 7.52 2.84 2.07
CA SER A 114 8.83 2.37 2.51
C SER A 114 8.87 1.84 3.95
N ASP A 115 7.78 1.99 4.70
CA ASP A 115 7.56 1.54 6.07
C ASP A 115 6.54 0.38 6.15
N VAL A 116 6.30 -0.33 5.04
CA VAL A 116 5.47 -1.52 4.97
C VAL A 116 6.31 -2.80 4.88
N LEU A 117 5.94 -3.81 5.68
CA LEU A 117 6.45 -5.18 5.54
C LEU A 117 5.40 -6.09 4.89
N LEU A 118 5.72 -6.67 3.74
CA LEU A 118 4.87 -7.66 3.05
C LEU A 118 5.12 -9.09 3.53
N TYR A 119 4.06 -9.85 3.79
CA TYR A 119 4.09 -11.27 4.20
C TYR A 119 3.35 -12.19 3.22
N CYS A 120 3.23 -11.77 1.97
CA CYS A 120 2.59 -12.52 0.89
C CYS A 120 3.32 -12.33 -0.43
N ASN A 121 3.13 -13.30 -1.33
CA ASN A 121 3.44 -13.11 -2.74
C ASN A 121 2.32 -12.26 -3.36
N VAL A 122 2.71 -11.17 -4.02
CA VAL A 122 1.81 -10.16 -4.56
C VAL A 122 1.02 -10.71 -5.74
N LYS A 123 1.63 -11.52 -6.60
CA LYS A 123 0.92 -12.12 -7.74
C LYS A 123 -0.23 -13.01 -7.26
N ASP A 124 -0.02 -13.82 -6.22
CA ASP A 124 -1.05 -14.72 -5.70
C ASP A 124 -2.27 -13.98 -5.16
N VAL A 125 -2.09 -12.76 -4.64
CA VAL A 125 -3.17 -11.99 -4.00
C VAL A 125 -3.78 -10.97 -4.95
N PHE A 126 -2.95 -10.23 -5.69
CA PHE A 126 -3.39 -9.05 -6.45
C PHE A 126 -3.81 -9.37 -7.89
N SER A 127 -3.56 -10.59 -8.39
CA SER A 127 -4.05 -10.98 -9.72
C SER A 127 -5.58 -10.89 -9.84
N ASP A 128 -6.30 -11.14 -8.75
CA ASP A 128 -7.76 -11.06 -8.70
C ASP A 128 -8.28 -9.60 -8.68
N PHE A 129 -7.40 -8.62 -8.48
CA PHE A 129 -7.75 -7.19 -8.35
C PHE A 129 -7.29 -6.34 -9.54
N LEU A 130 -6.75 -6.96 -10.60
CA LEU A 130 -6.27 -6.24 -11.79
C LEU A 130 -7.38 -5.48 -12.53
N SER A 131 -8.65 -5.85 -12.33
CA SER A 131 -9.79 -5.14 -12.93
C SER A 131 -10.28 -3.93 -12.11
N CYS A 132 -9.80 -3.75 -10.89
CA CYS A 132 -10.13 -2.59 -10.06
C CYS A 132 -9.31 -1.38 -10.50
N ASP A 133 -9.81 -0.17 -10.26
CA ASP A 133 -9.03 1.04 -10.53
C ASP A 133 -7.83 1.11 -9.58
N PHE A 134 -8.05 0.85 -8.30
CA PHE A 134 -6.97 0.61 -7.35
C PHE A 134 -7.41 -0.16 -6.10
N THR A 135 -6.42 -0.57 -5.30
CA THR A 135 -6.64 -1.11 -3.95
C THR A 135 -6.32 -0.07 -2.87
N ILE A 136 -7.02 -0.12 -1.75
CA ILE A 136 -6.83 0.82 -0.63
C ILE A 136 -6.95 0.07 0.70
N CYS A 137 -6.28 0.59 1.73
CA CYS A 137 -6.41 0.12 3.11
C CYS A 137 -7.20 1.14 3.93
N GLY A 138 -8.11 0.67 4.77
CA GLY A 138 -8.88 1.51 5.70
C GLY A 138 -9.74 2.58 5.00
N GLY A 139 -10.05 2.40 3.72
CA GLY A 139 -10.84 3.31 2.90
C GLY A 139 -10.12 4.57 2.43
N TYR A 140 -8.86 4.82 2.79
CA TYR A 140 -8.16 6.05 2.38
C TYR A 140 -6.63 5.96 2.38
N THR A 141 -6.03 4.92 2.94
CA THR A 141 -4.57 4.81 3.09
C THR A 141 -3.95 4.05 1.92
N PRO A 142 -3.07 4.68 1.11
CA PRO A 142 -2.49 4.06 -0.08
C PRO A 142 -1.14 3.38 0.19
N ASN A 143 -0.98 2.80 1.38
CA ASN A 143 0.28 2.18 1.82
C ASN A 143 0.58 0.87 1.08
N VAL A 144 -0.47 0.19 0.60
CA VAL A 144 -0.39 -0.98 -0.28
C VAL A 144 -1.42 -0.82 -1.39
N THR A 145 -0.99 -0.28 -2.52
CA THR A 145 -1.92 0.15 -3.58
C THR A 145 -1.53 -0.42 -4.93
N LEU A 146 -2.37 -1.31 -5.44
CA LEU A 146 -2.32 -1.79 -6.82
C LEU A 146 -2.91 -0.71 -7.71
N PHE A 147 -2.24 -0.42 -8.82
CA PHE A 147 -2.77 0.43 -9.88
C PHE A 147 -2.56 -0.24 -11.23
N SER A 148 -3.42 0.12 -12.18
CA SER A 148 -3.07 0.08 -13.60
C SER A 148 -2.47 1.43 -14.01
N ASN A 149 -1.73 1.46 -15.12
CA ASN A 149 -1.23 2.72 -15.68
C ASN A 149 -2.36 3.71 -16.02
N LYS A 150 -3.50 3.21 -16.53
CA LYS A 150 -4.67 4.01 -16.86
C LYS A 150 -5.33 4.60 -15.62
N SER A 151 -5.46 3.82 -14.55
CA SER A 151 -6.09 4.29 -13.32
C SER A 151 -5.19 5.26 -12.55
N LEU A 152 -3.86 5.06 -12.54
CA LEU A 152 -2.94 6.06 -11.99
C LEU A 152 -2.97 7.36 -12.79
N GLU A 153 -3.02 7.29 -14.13
CA GLU A 153 -3.12 8.49 -14.97
C GLU A 153 -4.38 9.31 -14.66
N LYS A 154 -5.53 8.64 -14.53
CA LYS A 154 -6.78 9.28 -14.11
C LYS A 154 -6.65 9.90 -12.71
N PHE A 155 -6.04 9.18 -11.76
CA PHE A 155 -5.81 9.68 -10.41
C PHE A 155 -4.91 10.93 -10.42
N CYS A 156 -3.83 10.95 -11.21
CA CYS A 156 -2.99 12.14 -11.36
C CYS A 156 -3.74 13.33 -11.95
N GLY A 157 -4.62 13.10 -12.92
CA GLY A 157 -5.51 14.14 -13.46
C GLY A 157 -6.43 14.71 -12.39
N TYR A 158 -7.09 13.82 -11.63
CA TYR A 158 -7.93 14.23 -10.51
C TYR A 158 -7.16 14.99 -9.42
N LEU A 159 -5.94 14.54 -9.11
CA LEU A 159 -5.07 15.20 -8.14
C LEU A 159 -4.70 16.62 -8.56
N MET A 160 -4.48 16.85 -9.86
CA MET A 160 -4.31 18.20 -10.41
C MET A 160 -5.60 19.01 -10.24
N ASP A 161 -6.74 18.44 -10.62
CA ASP A 161 -8.06 19.10 -10.54
C ASP A 161 -8.43 19.52 -9.12
N LEU A 162 -8.04 18.74 -8.11
CA LEU A 162 -8.24 19.10 -6.71
C LEU A 162 -7.68 20.50 -6.36
N TYR A 163 -6.63 20.93 -7.04
CA TYR A 163 -5.93 22.20 -6.80
C TYR A 163 -6.17 23.25 -7.90
N THR A 164 -6.69 22.87 -9.06
CA THR A 164 -6.96 23.81 -10.17
C THR A 164 -8.44 24.10 -10.38
N ASN A 165 -9.33 23.19 -9.98
CA ASN A 165 -10.77 23.39 -10.08
C ASN A 165 -11.27 24.19 -8.85
N PRO A 166 -11.92 25.36 -9.05
CA PRO A 166 -12.39 26.19 -7.94
C PRO A 166 -13.35 25.49 -6.98
N VAL A 167 -14.16 24.54 -7.46
CA VAL A 167 -15.11 23.78 -6.63
C VAL A 167 -14.35 22.84 -5.68
N TYR A 168 -13.42 22.05 -6.21
CA TYR A 168 -12.63 21.12 -5.40
C TYR A 168 -11.68 21.85 -4.45
N LEU A 169 -11.01 22.91 -4.90
CA LEU A 169 -10.11 23.68 -4.05
C LEU A 169 -10.87 24.36 -2.89
N THR A 170 -12.07 24.88 -3.16
CA THR A 170 -12.95 25.42 -2.09
C THR A 170 -13.30 24.36 -1.06
N ARG A 171 -13.58 23.12 -1.50
CA ARG A 171 -13.83 21.99 -0.59
C ARG A 171 -12.60 21.66 0.25
N LEU A 172 -11.40 21.57 -0.35
CA LEU A 172 -10.15 21.33 0.39
C LEU A 172 -9.88 22.41 1.43
N ARG A 173 -10.02 23.70 1.07
CA ARG A 173 -9.87 24.82 2.01
C ARG A 173 -10.87 24.75 3.15
N LYS A 174 -12.11 24.31 2.89
CA LYS A 174 -13.12 24.12 3.93
C LYS A 174 -12.69 23.01 4.90
N CYS A 175 -12.33 21.84 4.38
CA CYS A 175 -11.84 20.73 5.21
C CYS A 175 -10.64 21.17 6.06
N TYR A 176 -9.69 21.91 5.50
CA TYR A 176 -8.55 22.43 6.27
C TYR A 176 -8.96 23.44 7.35
N ARG A 177 -9.92 24.33 7.08
CA ARG A 177 -10.46 25.23 8.11
C ARG A 177 -11.06 24.45 9.27
N ASP A 178 -11.75 23.35 9.02
CA ASP A 178 -12.32 22.52 10.09
C ASP A 178 -11.22 21.97 11.04
N PHE A 179 -10.02 21.64 10.53
CA PHE A 179 -8.86 21.27 11.35
C PHE A 179 -8.32 22.46 12.16
N VAL A 180 -8.19 23.63 11.53
CA VAL A 180 -7.69 24.85 12.18
C VAL A 180 -8.62 25.30 13.29
N ASP A 181 -9.93 25.37 13.01
CA ASP A 181 -10.96 25.82 13.94
C ASP A 181 -11.11 24.87 15.14
N SER A 182 -10.88 23.57 14.92
CA SER A 182 -10.87 22.55 15.98
C SER A 182 -9.53 22.40 16.70
N GLN A 183 -8.49 23.17 16.32
CA GLN A 183 -7.13 23.07 16.85
C GLN A 183 -6.53 21.66 16.75
N THR A 184 -6.96 20.89 15.75
CA THR A 184 -6.51 19.52 15.54
C THR A 184 -5.37 19.51 14.52
N PRO A 185 -4.20 18.90 14.81
CA PRO A 185 -3.16 18.75 13.81
C PRO A 185 -3.66 17.85 12.67
N GLY A 186 -3.28 18.16 11.43
CA GLY A 186 -3.72 17.46 10.24
C GLY A 186 -3.98 18.42 9.08
N GLY A 187 -4.88 18.00 8.20
CA GLY A 187 -5.26 18.73 7.00
C GLY A 187 -5.31 17.84 5.77
N ILE A 188 -5.01 18.43 4.62
CA ILE A 188 -5.07 17.79 3.31
C ILE A 188 -3.76 17.07 3.03
N CYS A 189 -3.87 15.77 2.78
CA CYS A 189 -2.77 14.90 2.37
C CYS A 189 -3.19 14.05 1.16
N ASP A 190 -2.29 13.19 0.69
CA ASP A 190 -2.61 12.27 -0.40
C ASP A 190 -3.74 11.28 -0.03
N MET A 191 -3.83 10.84 1.22
CA MET A 191 -4.96 10.05 1.71
C MET A 191 -6.31 10.79 1.55
N THR A 192 -6.32 12.11 1.73
CA THR A 192 -7.51 12.94 1.47
C THR A 192 -7.89 12.91 0.00
N ALA A 193 -6.91 12.90 -0.91
CA ALA A 193 -7.16 12.77 -2.34
C ALA A 193 -7.74 11.40 -2.70
N PHE A 194 -7.24 10.31 -2.11
CA PHE A 194 -7.80 8.96 -2.29
C PHE A 194 -9.24 8.86 -1.78
N TYR A 195 -9.52 9.41 -0.60
CA TYR A 195 -10.89 9.46 -0.07
C TYR A 195 -11.84 10.17 -1.04
N HIS A 196 -11.48 11.37 -1.53
CA HIS A 196 -12.34 12.10 -2.45
C HIS A 196 -12.42 11.48 -3.84
N TYR A 197 -11.38 10.82 -4.34
CA TYR A 197 -11.45 10.13 -5.63
C TYR A 197 -12.54 9.04 -5.62
N GLN A 198 -12.66 8.33 -4.50
CA GLN A 198 -13.67 7.29 -4.32
C GLN A 198 -15.11 7.82 -4.35
N THR A 199 -15.31 9.07 -3.93
CA THR A 199 -16.63 9.72 -3.96
C THR A 199 -16.91 10.38 -5.30
N ASP A 200 -15.90 10.95 -5.94
CA ASP A 200 -16.08 11.86 -7.07
C ASP A 200 -15.89 11.17 -8.42
N VAL A 201 -15.08 10.11 -8.49
CA VAL A 201 -14.60 9.55 -9.75
C VAL A 201 -14.93 8.08 -9.93
N SER A 202 -14.64 7.23 -8.95
CA SER A 202 -14.82 5.78 -9.11
C SER A 202 -15.15 5.04 -7.82
N VAL A 203 -16.10 4.11 -7.93
CA VAL A 203 -16.45 3.14 -6.89
C VAL A 203 -15.81 1.76 -7.14
N ASN A 204 -15.06 1.58 -8.23
CA ASN A 204 -14.43 0.30 -8.59
C ASN A 204 -13.10 0.11 -7.83
N ILE A 205 -13.17 0.17 -6.50
CA ILE A 205 -12.02 0.20 -5.58
C ILE A 205 -12.09 -1.00 -4.66
N LYS A 206 -10.95 -1.63 -4.41
CA LYS A 206 -10.85 -2.80 -3.53
C LYS A 206 -10.27 -2.44 -2.18
N GLU A 207 -11.08 -2.56 -1.13
CA GLU A 207 -10.64 -2.51 0.27
C GLU A 207 -9.85 -3.78 0.63
N LEU A 208 -8.69 -3.60 1.25
CA LEU A 208 -7.78 -4.67 1.66
C LEU A 208 -7.77 -4.93 3.17
N SER A 209 -8.28 -3.99 3.97
CA SER A 209 -8.37 -4.02 5.43
C SER A 209 -9.76 -4.45 5.89
N ASP A 210 -10.33 -5.48 5.27
CA ASP A 210 -11.61 -6.07 5.70
C ASP A 210 -11.36 -7.33 6.53
N ILE A 211 -11.71 -7.23 7.83
CA ILE A 211 -11.55 -8.27 8.85
C ILE A 211 -12.42 -9.50 8.59
N GLN A 212 -13.38 -9.45 7.68
CA GLN A 212 -14.18 -10.62 7.29
C GLN A 212 -13.44 -11.57 6.34
N ASN A 213 -12.30 -11.15 5.78
CA ASN A 213 -11.48 -11.99 4.93
C ASN A 213 -10.52 -12.87 5.73
N ASP A 214 -10.09 -13.99 5.14
CA ASP A 214 -9.06 -14.87 5.72
C ASP A 214 -7.66 -14.21 5.77
N TYR A 215 -7.51 -13.05 5.15
CA TYR A 215 -6.29 -12.25 5.14
C TYR A 215 -6.60 -10.76 5.28
N TYR A 216 -5.63 -10.00 5.77
CA TYR A 216 -5.78 -8.57 6.07
C TYR A 216 -4.52 -7.80 5.68
N PHE A 217 -4.67 -6.63 5.06
CA PHE A 217 -3.58 -5.68 4.87
C PHE A 217 -3.73 -4.57 5.90
N ASP A 218 -2.70 -4.40 6.71
CA ASP A 218 -2.72 -3.42 7.78
C ASP A 218 -2.66 -1.98 7.26
N ALA A 219 -3.64 -1.17 7.66
CA ALA A 219 -3.66 0.26 7.35
C ALA A 219 -2.70 1.04 8.26
N ASN A 220 -2.52 0.63 9.53
CA ASN A 220 -1.61 1.26 10.48
C ASN A 220 -1.48 0.39 11.76
N ILE A 221 -0.29 -0.12 12.07
CA ILE A 221 -0.06 -0.99 13.22
C ILE A 221 -0.36 -0.34 14.58
N ASN A 222 -0.40 1.00 14.63
CA ASN A 222 -0.72 1.75 15.83
C ASN A 222 -2.23 1.74 16.17
N GLU A 223 -3.09 1.42 15.20
CA GLU A 223 -4.55 1.37 15.37
C GLU A 223 -5.02 -0.05 15.67
N SER A 224 -6.06 -0.25 16.47
CA SER A 224 -6.59 -1.60 16.74
C SER A 224 -7.22 -2.24 15.51
N ASP A 225 -8.02 -1.48 14.75
CA ASP A 225 -8.86 -1.96 13.64
C ASP A 225 -9.68 -3.23 13.97
N GLY A 226 -10.10 -3.39 15.23
CA GLY A 226 -10.86 -4.56 15.69
C GLY A 226 -10.00 -5.76 16.08
N PHE A 227 -8.68 -5.60 16.16
CA PHE A 227 -7.74 -6.59 16.68
C PHE A 227 -7.27 -6.26 18.10
N GLU A 228 -6.93 -7.31 18.86
CA GLU A 228 -6.30 -7.16 20.18
C GLU A 228 -5.03 -6.30 20.08
N THR A 229 -4.83 -5.43 21.06
CA THR A 229 -3.64 -4.57 21.15
C THR A 229 -2.80 -4.91 22.37
N GLU A 230 -1.49 -4.66 22.27
CA GLU A 230 -0.53 -4.81 23.36
C GLU A 230 0.51 -3.70 23.27
N ASN A 231 0.73 -2.98 24.38
CA ASN A 231 1.67 -1.85 24.47
C ASN A 231 1.43 -0.75 23.42
N GLY A 232 0.16 -0.49 23.07
CA GLY A 232 -0.22 0.56 22.12
C GLY A 232 -0.03 0.20 20.64
N LEU A 233 0.18 -1.09 20.32
CA LEU A 233 0.23 -1.61 18.97
C LEU A 233 -0.75 -2.77 18.79
N LYS A 234 -1.13 -3.08 17.55
CA LYS A 234 -1.76 -4.36 17.22
C LYS A 234 -0.89 -5.50 17.73
N LYS A 235 -1.50 -6.44 18.46
CA LYS A 235 -0.83 -7.63 18.98
C LYS A 235 -0.65 -8.65 17.86
N ILE A 236 0.60 -9.00 17.59
CA ILE A 236 0.95 -9.94 16.52
C ILE A 236 1.22 -11.34 17.10
N TYR A 237 0.48 -12.31 16.59
CA TYR A 237 0.65 -13.74 16.84
C TYR A 237 1.41 -14.37 15.68
N TRP A 238 2.56 -14.97 15.97
CA TRP A 238 3.42 -15.56 14.94
C TRP A 238 3.15 -17.05 14.78
N LEU A 239 2.77 -17.46 13.57
CA LEU A 239 2.65 -18.87 13.19
C LEU A 239 3.52 -19.13 11.95
N ASN A 240 4.60 -19.91 12.10
CA ASN A 240 5.53 -20.22 11.00
C ASN A 240 6.06 -18.97 10.26
N ASN A 241 6.45 -17.93 11.00
CA ASN A 241 6.86 -16.61 10.49
C ASN A 241 5.80 -15.82 9.72
N ILE A 242 4.55 -16.22 9.78
CA ILE A 242 3.44 -15.45 9.25
C ILE A 242 2.76 -14.74 10.41
N PRO A 243 2.55 -13.41 10.33
CA PRO A 243 1.87 -12.64 11.36
C PRO A 243 0.35 -12.84 11.28
N TYR A 244 -0.28 -12.95 12.46
CA TYR A 244 -1.72 -13.01 12.63
C TYR A 244 -2.16 -11.99 13.67
N GLY A 245 -3.36 -11.44 13.49
CA GLY A 245 -4.07 -10.65 14.49
C GLY A 245 -5.22 -11.47 15.05
N LYS A 246 -5.51 -11.29 16.34
CA LYS A 246 -6.69 -11.89 16.97
C LYS A 246 -7.80 -10.85 17.05
N THR A 247 -8.95 -11.12 16.46
CA THR A 247 -10.11 -10.21 16.50
C THR A 247 -10.61 -10.06 17.93
N GLU A 248 -10.90 -8.85 18.39
CA GLU A 248 -11.36 -8.62 19.77
C GLU A 248 -12.72 -9.28 20.05
N LYS A 249 -13.61 -9.29 19.05
CA LYS A 249 -15.00 -9.71 19.21
C LYS A 249 -15.17 -11.23 19.17
N GLU A 250 -14.62 -11.90 18.16
CA GLU A 250 -14.79 -13.36 17.99
C GLU A 250 -13.58 -14.17 18.45
N GLY A 251 -12.46 -13.53 18.77
CA GLY A 251 -11.20 -14.21 19.10
C GLY A 251 -10.57 -15.00 17.95
N THR A 252 -11.00 -14.74 16.71
CA THR A 252 -10.52 -15.41 15.49
C THR A 252 -9.13 -14.91 15.12
N LEU A 253 -8.24 -15.80 14.66
CA LEU A 253 -6.94 -15.42 14.11
C LEU A 253 -7.07 -15.15 12.61
N ILE A 254 -6.64 -13.96 12.18
CA ILE A 254 -6.63 -13.52 10.78
C ILE A 254 -5.19 -13.25 10.37
N ARG A 255 -4.81 -13.73 9.17
CA ARG A 255 -3.46 -13.54 8.65
C ARG A 255 -3.24 -12.10 8.20
N PHE A 256 -2.14 -11.49 8.61
CA PHE A 256 -1.67 -10.24 8.00
C PHE A 256 -0.83 -10.53 6.74
N CYS A 257 -1.23 -9.96 5.61
CA CYS A 257 -0.49 -9.94 4.36
C CYS A 257 0.48 -8.76 4.27
N ALA A 258 0.22 -7.69 5.04
CA ALA A 258 1.11 -6.55 5.20
C ALA A 258 0.96 -5.96 6.61
N LEU A 259 2.04 -5.40 7.14
CA LEU A 259 2.05 -4.58 8.37
C LEU A 259 2.60 -3.18 8.02
N HIS A 260 1.91 -2.12 8.45
CA HIS A 260 2.26 -0.73 8.11
C HIS A 260 2.72 0.04 9.34
N PHE A 261 3.98 0.46 9.34
CA PHE A 261 4.64 1.07 10.49
C PHE A 261 4.70 2.60 10.35
N GLN A 262 3.54 3.26 10.33
CA GLN A 262 3.47 4.70 10.18
C GLN A 262 4.01 5.46 11.40
N GLY A 263 4.70 6.57 11.16
CA GLY A 263 5.14 7.49 12.22
C GLY A 263 6.26 6.93 13.09
N THR A 264 6.07 6.89 14.41
CA THR A 264 7.11 6.46 15.36
C THR A 264 7.36 4.95 15.32
N SER A 265 6.38 4.15 14.87
CA SER A 265 6.50 2.69 14.77
C SER A 265 7.49 2.22 13.70
N LYS A 266 7.93 3.10 12.79
CA LYS A 266 9.07 2.87 11.86
C LYS A 266 10.30 2.30 12.54
N ARG A 267 10.54 2.68 13.80
CA ARG A 267 11.69 2.22 14.60
C ARG A 267 11.62 0.73 14.95
N GLN A 268 10.43 0.14 14.89
CA GLN A 268 10.16 -1.24 15.28
C GLN A 268 10.16 -2.20 14.10
N ILE A 269 10.19 -1.73 12.85
CA ILE A 269 10.18 -2.57 11.63
C ILE A 269 11.16 -3.76 11.73
N LYS A 270 12.36 -3.52 12.27
CA LYS A 270 13.40 -4.55 12.43
C LYS A 270 12.96 -5.74 13.31
N ASP A 271 12.06 -5.52 14.26
CA ASP A 271 11.60 -6.50 15.24
C ASP A 271 10.51 -7.42 14.64
N TYR A 272 9.96 -7.04 13.47
CA TYR A 272 8.94 -7.79 12.73
C TYR A 272 9.51 -8.50 11.48
N LEU A 273 10.83 -8.45 11.28
CA LEU A 273 11.48 -9.17 10.19
C LEU A 273 11.46 -10.68 10.44
N LEU A 274 11.44 -11.45 9.34
CA LEU A 274 11.52 -12.91 9.41
C LEU A 274 12.72 -13.34 10.25
N ASN A 275 12.46 -14.14 11.29
CA ASN A 275 13.50 -14.69 12.12
C ASN A 275 14.17 -15.86 11.38
N LYS A 276 15.46 -15.75 11.07
CA LYS A 276 16.23 -16.84 10.44
C LYS A 276 16.22 -18.16 11.24
N ARG A 277 15.92 -18.12 12.55
CA ARG A 277 15.82 -19.30 13.43
C ARG A 277 14.45 -19.97 13.40
N LEU A 278 13.40 -19.27 12.96
CA LEU A 278 12.08 -19.85 12.73
C LEU A 278 12.04 -20.21 11.24
N GLN A 279 11.74 -21.46 10.90
CA GLN A 279 11.94 -21.96 9.54
C GLN A 279 11.01 -21.31 8.51
N ARG A 280 11.42 -21.37 7.23
CA ARG A 280 10.71 -20.87 6.04
C ARG A 280 9.22 -21.24 6.09
N PRO A 281 8.30 -20.33 5.73
CA PRO A 281 6.94 -20.75 5.41
C PRO A 281 7.02 -21.73 4.24
N HIS A 282 6.77 -23.02 4.50
CA HIS A 282 6.33 -23.89 3.41
C HIS A 282 5.04 -23.26 2.87
N TRP A 283 4.91 -23.20 1.56
CA TRP A 283 3.71 -22.75 0.86
C TRP A 283 2.49 -23.42 1.46
N ILE A 284 1.83 -22.74 2.39
CA ILE A 284 0.51 -23.15 2.85
C ILE A 284 -0.44 -22.61 1.79
N CYS A 285 -0.64 -23.43 0.76
CA CYS A 285 -1.84 -23.37 -0.05
C CYS A 285 -3.00 -23.81 0.86
N LEU A 286 -3.46 -22.92 1.74
CA LEU A 286 -4.76 -23.07 2.37
C LEU A 286 -5.76 -22.86 1.24
N LYS A 287 -6.08 -23.95 0.54
CA LYS A 287 -7.38 -24.06 -0.11
C LYS A 287 -8.40 -23.77 0.98
N VAL A 288 -9.02 -22.60 0.90
CA VAL A 288 -10.21 -22.22 1.65
C VAL A 288 -11.25 -23.29 1.39
N LYS A 289 -11.24 -24.34 2.21
CA LYS A 289 -12.31 -25.34 2.21
C LYS A 289 -13.40 -24.73 3.05
N SER A 290 -14.41 -24.22 2.35
CA SER A 290 -15.75 -23.91 2.86
C SER A 290 -16.16 -24.96 3.90
N PHE A 291 -16.08 -24.59 5.18
CA PHE A 291 -16.60 -25.40 6.26
C PHE A 291 -18.12 -25.21 6.27
N PHE A 292 -18.83 -25.92 5.37
CA PHE A 292 -20.27 -26.11 5.48
C PHE A 292 -20.54 -26.88 6.77
N ARG A 293 -20.75 -26.13 7.86
CA ARG A 293 -21.41 -26.66 9.04
C ARG A 293 -22.85 -26.96 8.64
N ARG A 294 -23.11 -28.23 8.36
CA ARG A 294 -24.45 -28.82 8.35
C ARG A 294 -25.20 -28.34 9.59
N ARG A 295 -26.19 -27.46 9.43
CA ARG A 295 -27.32 -27.43 10.35
C ARG A 295 -28.04 -28.77 10.15
N LYS A 296 -27.85 -29.68 11.10
CA LYS A 296 -28.76 -30.80 11.30
C LYS A 296 -29.99 -30.22 11.97
N ASP A 297 -31.12 -30.37 11.30
CA ASP A 297 -32.43 -30.37 11.92
C ASP A 297 -32.47 -31.36 13.09
N ARG A 298 -33.19 -30.97 14.15
CA ARG A 298 -34.22 -31.72 14.89
C ARG A 298 -34.29 -31.30 16.37
N PRO A 299 -35.41 -31.57 17.06
CA PRO A 299 -36.72 -32.05 16.57
C PRO A 299 -37.74 -30.92 16.41
#